data_AF-A0A1F4TJQ9-F1
#
_entry.id   AF-A0A1F4TJQ9-F1
#
_cell.length_a   1.000
_cell.length_b   1.000
_cell.length_c   1.000
_cell.angle_alpha   90.00
_cell.angle_beta   90.00
_cell.angle_gamma   90.00
#
_symmetry.space_group_name_H-M   'P 1'
#
loop_
_entity.id
_entity.type
_entity.pdbx_description
1 polymer ?
#
loop_
_entity_poly.entity_id
_entity_poly.type
_entity_poly.pdbx_seq_one_letter_code
_entity_poly.pdbx_strand_id
1 'polypeptide(L)' 'MKDFRCSKCNRLLAKIDGDALVEIKCPRCKEMNSFTEEVYITIEDGAQDKCTDLDPAGA' A
#
# COMPACT_ATOMS: atom_id res chain seq x y z
N MET A 1 -13.23 6.58 0.31
CA MET A 1 -12.79 7.97 0.63
C MET A 1 -12.61 8.21 2.12
N LYS A 2 -11.37 8.47 2.55
CA LYS A 2 -11.00 8.94 3.88
C LYS A 2 -10.84 10.47 3.89
N ASP A 3 -11.36 11.12 4.93
CA ASP A 3 -11.17 12.54 5.16
C ASP A 3 -9.79 12.78 5.80
N PHE A 4 -8.88 13.41 5.07
CA PHE A 4 -7.60 13.84 5.62
C PHE A 4 -7.70 15.25 6.18
N ARG A 5 -7.54 15.37 7.49
CA ARG A 5 -7.68 16.62 8.24
C ARG A 5 -6.37 17.01 8.88
N CYS A 6 -6.13 18.31 8.98
CA CYS A 6 -4.97 18.84 9.66
C CYS A 6 -5.01 18.47 11.15
N SER A 7 -3.95 17.84 11.65
CA SER A 7 -3.76 17.44 13.04
C SER A 7 -3.88 18.58 14.07
N LYS A 8 -3.63 19.82 13.65
CA LYS A 8 -3.60 20.98 14.54
C LYS A 8 -4.88 21.81 14.55
N CYS A 9 -5.47 22.06 13.38
CA CYS A 9 -6.62 22.96 13.24
C CYS A 9 -7.89 22.26 12.74
N ASN A 10 -7.85 20.94 12.56
CA ASN A 10 -8.95 20.08 12.08
C ASN A 10 -9.59 20.52 10.75
N ARG A 11 -8.92 21.40 10.00
CA ARG A 11 -9.30 21.81 8.66
C ARG A 11 -9.18 20.59 7.74
N LEU A 12 -10.19 20.36 6.91
CA LEU A 12 -10.12 19.37 5.84
C LEU A 12 -9.06 19.80 4.83
N LEU A 13 -8.08 18.92 4.60
CA LEU A 13 -6.97 19.13 3.68
C LEU A 13 -7.23 18.43 2.34
N ALA A 14 -7.68 17.17 2.39
CA ALA A 14 -7.99 16.38 1.20
C ALA A 14 -9.03 15.28 1.52
N LYS A 15 -9.63 14.72 0.48
CA LYS A 15 -10.35 13.45 0.52
C LYS A 15 -9.54 12.44 -0.28
N ILE A 16 -9.11 11.38 0.36
CA ILE A 16 -8.20 10.39 -0.23
C ILE A 16 -9.02 9.15 -0.57
N ASP A 17 -8.87 8.65 -1.79
CA ASP A 17 -9.51 7.42 -2.25
C ASP A 17 -8.45 6.47 -2.78
N GLY A 18 -8.44 5.24 -2.29
CA GLY A 18 -7.39 4.26 -2.57
C GLY A 18 -6.08 4.54 -1.83
N ASP A 19 -5.06 3.77 -2.20
CA ASP A 19 -3.74 3.82 -1.61
C ASP A 19 -2.97 5.04 -2.09
N ALA A 20 -2.65 5.95 -1.16
CA ALA A 20 -1.92 7.17 -1.48
C ALA A 20 -0.94 7.56 -0.37
N LEU A 21 0.19 8.11 -0.80
CA LEU A 21 1.13 8.84 0.05
C LEU A 21 0.91 10.33 -0.19
N VAL A 22 0.44 11.05 0.83
CA VAL A 22 0.11 12.47 0.72
C VAL A 22 0.87 13.25 1.77
N GLU A 23 1.66 14.23 1.32
CA GLU A 23 2.26 15.25 2.16
C GLU A 23 1.70 16.61 1.79
N ILE A 24 1.04 17.28 2.74
CA ILE A 24 0.43 18.58 2.51
C ILE A 24 0.67 19.53 3.69
N LYS A 25 1.05 20.75 3.37
CA LYS A 25 1.15 21.83 4.34
C LYS A 25 -0.21 22.49 4.54
N CYS A 26 -0.66 22.62 5.78
CA CYS A 26 -1.92 23.28 6.07
C CYS A 26 -1.86 24.80 5.75
N PRO A 27 -2.74 25.34 4.90
CA PRO A 27 -2.69 26.76 4.53
C PRO A 27 -3.08 27.71 5.68
N ARG A 28 -3.80 27.22 6.70
CA ARG A 28 -4.19 28.05 7.86
C ARG A 28 -3.14 28.10 8.97
N CYS A 29 -2.67 26.94 9.42
CA CYS A 29 -1.79 26.85 10.59
C CYS A 29 -0.33 26.55 10.23
N LYS A 30 -0.03 26.34 8.95
CA LYS A 30 1.30 26.03 8.39
C LYS A 30 1.91 24.71 8.88
N GLU A 31 1.15 23.90 9.61
CA GLU A 31 1.53 22.56 10.05
C GLU A 31 1.75 21.64 8.84
N MET A 32 2.78 20.80 8.92
CA MET A 32 3.03 19.78 7.91
C MET A 32 2.27 18.51 8.28
N ASN A 33 1.44 18.01 7.36
CA ASN A 33 0.63 16.83 7.58
C ASN A 33 0.98 15.77 6.53
N SER A 34 1.29 14.56 7.00
CA SER A 34 1.51 13.37 6.16
C SER A 34 0.39 12.35 6.37
N PHE A 35 0.01 11.67 5.29
CA PHE A 35 -0.90 10.55 5.27
C PHE A 35 -0.25 9.42 4.47
N THR A 36 -0.17 8.26 5.11
CA THR A 36 0.34 7.03 4.51
C THR A 36 -0.65 5.93 4.82
N GLU A 37 -1.20 5.31 3.78
CA GLU A 37 -1.96 4.07 3.91
C GLU A 37 -1.03 2.92 3.51
N GLU A 38 -0.85 1.95 4.41
CA GLU A 38 0.06 0.82 4.17
C GLU A 38 -0.55 -0.13 3.13
N VAL A 39 0.14 -0.26 1.98
CA VAL A 39 -0.22 -1.23 0.95
C VAL A 39 0.49 -2.55 1.25
N TYR A 40 -0.28 -3.59 1.53
CA TYR A 40 0.24 -4.96 1.65
C TYR A 40 0.20 -5.65 0.29
N ILE A 41 1.37 -6.08 -0.20
CA ILE A 41 1.48 -6.92 -1.39
C ILE A 41 1.46 -8.38 -0.91
N THR A 42 0.44 -9.14 -1.28
CA THR A 42 0.42 -10.60 -1.11
C THR A 42 1.22 -11.23 -2.24
N ILE A 43 2.38 -11.81 -1.91
CA ILE A 43 3.17 -12.61 -2.84
C ILE A 43 2.61 -14.02 -2.78
N GLU A 44 1.89 -14.43 -3.83
CA GLU A 44 1.50 -15.82 -4.01
C GLU A 44 2.68 -16.56 -4.66
N ASP A 45 3.49 -17.23 -3.84
CA ASP A 45 4.59 -18.09 -4.31
C ASP A 45 4.03 -19.30 -5.07
N GLY A 46 3.77 -19.14 -6.36
CA GLY A 46 3.41 -20.22 -7.27
C GLY A 46 4.62 -21.11 -7.55
N ALA A 47 4.88 -22.09 -6.69
CA ALA A 47 5.96 -23.06 -6.89
C ALA A 47 5.44 -24.50 -6.83
N GLN A 48 5.15 -25.11 -7.99
CA GLN A 48 5.28 -26.56 -8.20
C GLN A 48 5.65 -26.88 -9.66
N ASP A 49 6.80 -26.39 -10.13
CA ASP A 49 7.53 -27.08 -11.20
C ASP A 49 8.20 -28.33 -10.59
N LYS A 50 7.42 -29.41 -10.49
CA LYS A 50 7.99 -30.73 -10.28
C LYS A 50 8.50 -31.26 -11.63
N CYS A 51 9.79 -31.11 -11.89
CA CYS A 51 10.44 -31.99 -12.84
C CYS A 51 10.39 -33.41 -12.24
N THR A 52 9.42 -34.21 -12.68
CA THR A 52 9.48 -35.66 -12.43
C THR A 52 10.52 -36.23 -13.37
N ASP A 53 11.70 -36.53 -12.84
CA ASP A 53 12.65 -37.40 -13.51
C ASP A 53 11.96 -38.75 -13.75
N LEU A 54 11.75 -39.10 -15.02
CA LEU A 54 11.30 -40.44 -15.41
C LEU A 54 12.49 -41.39 -15.28
N ASP A 55 12.48 -42.24 -14.24
CA ASP A 55 13.39 -43.37 -14.10
C ASP A 55 13.24 -44.34 -15.30
N PRO A 56 14.27 -44.56 -16.14
CA PRO A 56 14.21 -45.56 -17.20
C PRO A 56 14.71 -46.91 -16.67
N ALA A 57 13.86 -47.61 -15.92
CA ALA A 57 14.11 -49.01 -15.57
C ALA A 57 13.05 -49.90 -16.22
N GLY A 58 13.36 -50.43 -17.40
CA GLY A 58 12.53 -51.44 -18.04
C GLY A 58 12.93 -51.79 -19.48
N ALA A 59 13.98 -52.61 -19.63
CA ALA A 59 14.12 -53.62 -20.69
C ALA A 59 15.27 -54.58 -20.34
#